data_AF-I3IGQ6-F1
#
_entry.id   AF-I3IGQ6-F1
#
_cell.length_a   1.000
_cell.length_b   1.000
_cell.length_c   1.000
_cell.angle_alpha   90.00
_cell.angle_beta   90.00
_cell.angle_gamma   90.00
#
_symmetry.space_group_name_H-M   'P 1'
#
loop_
_entity.id
_entity.type
_entity.pdbx_description
1 polymer ?
#
loop_
_entity_poly.entity_id
_entity_poly.type
_entity_poly.pdbx_seq_one_letter_code
_entity_poly.pdbx_strand_id
1 'polypeptide(L)'
;MIPYNTMSIGFKSPINRIGGKYFLKDWLVLHIPQHTLYCEVFAGAGHVLFGKPPSKVEVLNDIDNCLINFFQVIKNQEKRQRLIETLQYMPYSRQLWQEIRSRWKEGNISGDPIEQACQWFYLNRTCFSGDMLRGGFAVPSVTGRNPVQSFRNVIDSLEMVAGRLRNVCIENLPFAECIQRYDSEDTLFFIDPPYLGAGSYYGKENFTQDDHYRLSELLHNIKRSCNGHTLSEWLI
;
A
#
# COMPACT_ATOMS: atom_id res chain seq x y z
N MET A 1 23.57 28.65 4.17
CA MET A 1 23.21 27.92 2.94
C MET A 1 23.63 26.48 3.15
N ILE A 2 22.72 25.66 3.67
CA ILE A 2 23.01 24.25 3.97
C ILE A 2 22.62 23.46 2.70
N PRO A 3 23.51 22.64 2.14
CA PRO A 3 23.21 21.91 0.91
C PRO A 3 22.12 20.88 1.20
N TYR A 4 21.00 20.98 0.47
CA TYR A 4 20.00 19.92 0.38
C TYR A 4 20.64 18.73 -0.33
N ASN A 5 21.25 17.85 0.44
CA ASN A 5 21.59 16.52 -0.04
C ASN A 5 20.25 15.81 -0.24
N THR A 6 19.78 15.70 -1.48
CA THR A 6 18.62 14.88 -1.87
C THR A 6 18.98 13.42 -1.68
N MET A 7 19.01 12.99 -0.42
CA MET A 7 18.97 11.59 -0.06
C MET A 7 17.57 11.07 -0.38
N SER A 8 17.35 10.60 -1.61
CA SER A 8 16.18 9.76 -1.88
C SER A 8 16.38 8.39 -1.22
N ILE A 9 16.34 8.34 0.11
CA ILE A 9 16.45 7.08 0.84
C ILE A 9 15.03 6.54 0.97
N GLY A 10 14.58 5.80 -0.05
CA GLY A 10 13.27 5.17 -0.03
C GLY A 10 12.95 4.43 -1.32
N PHE A 11 12.66 3.15 -1.20
CA PHE A 11 12.18 2.30 -2.29
C PHE A 11 10.79 2.78 -2.76
N LYS A 12 10.47 2.65 -4.05
CA LYS A 12 9.13 3.01 -4.55
C LYS A 12 8.16 1.86 -4.29
N SER A 13 6.97 2.16 -3.81
CA SER A 13 5.92 1.15 -3.72
C SER A 13 5.70 0.46 -5.07
N PRO A 14 5.47 -0.87 -5.08
CA PRO A 14 5.12 -1.58 -6.30
C PRO A 14 3.69 -1.27 -6.78
N ILE A 15 2.84 -0.66 -5.95
CA ILE A 15 1.41 -0.51 -6.22
C ILE A 15 1.08 0.94 -6.60
N ASN A 16 0.15 1.11 -7.53
CA ASN A 16 -0.47 2.41 -7.80
C ASN A 16 -1.72 2.60 -6.93
N ARG A 17 -1.88 3.77 -6.33
CA ARG A 17 -3.13 4.13 -5.65
C ARG A 17 -3.47 5.61 -5.84
N ILE A 18 -4.73 5.89 -6.15
CA ILE A 18 -5.27 7.26 -6.12
C ILE A 18 -5.20 7.78 -4.69
N GLY A 19 -4.77 9.03 -4.52
CA GLY A 19 -4.62 9.66 -3.20
C GLY A 19 -3.42 9.15 -2.38
N GLY A 20 -2.58 8.29 -2.96
CA GLY A 20 -1.38 7.81 -2.30
C GLY A 20 -0.42 8.96 -1.97
N LYS A 21 0.22 8.89 -0.80
CA LYS A 21 1.18 9.90 -0.32
C LYS A 21 2.51 9.91 -1.07
N TYR A 22 2.59 9.43 -2.31
CA TYR A 22 3.84 9.35 -3.09
C TYR A 22 4.58 10.69 -3.15
N PHE A 23 3.86 11.79 -3.42
CA PHE A 23 4.45 13.14 -3.49
C PHE A 23 4.78 13.74 -2.12
N LEU A 24 4.10 13.28 -1.06
CA LEU A 24 4.30 13.76 0.31
C LEU A 24 5.30 12.90 1.09
N LYS A 25 5.64 11.71 0.59
CA LYS A 25 6.39 10.71 1.36
C LYS A 25 7.70 11.26 1.89
N ASP A 26 8.47 12.01 1.10
CA ASP A 26 9.79 12.47 1.52
C ASP A 26 9.65 13.50 2.66
N TRP A 27 8.62 14.35 2.58
CA TRP A 27 8.28 15.26 3.67
C TRP A 27 7.81 14.48 4.90
N LEU A 28 6.92 13.50 4.76
CA LEU A 28 6.43 12.67 5.88
C LEU A 28 7.57 11.95 6.59
N VAL A 29 8.47 11.32 5.83
CA VAL A 29 9.62 10.57 6.34
C VAL A 29 10.54 11.46 7.17
N LEU A 30 10.71 12.73 6.78
CA LEU A 30 11.51 13.70 7.54
C LEU A 30 10.87 14.10 8.89
N HIS A 31 9.57 13.92 9.05
CA HIS A 31 8.81 14.31 10.25
C HIS A 31 8.38 13.11 11.09
N ILE A 32 8.83 11.89 10.76
CA ILE A 32 8.59 10.70 11.56
C ILE A 32 9.31 10.85 12.91
N PRO A 33 8.59 10.85 14.06
CA PRO A 33 9.21 10.94 15.37
C PRO A 33 9.97 9.65 15.70
N GLN A 34 10.81 9.69 16.74
CA GLN A 34 11.47 8.48 17.24
C GLN A 34 10.44 7.45 17.74
N HIS A 35 10.68 6.18 17.41
CA HIS A 35 9.81 5.06 17.79
C HIS A 35 10.60 3.74 17.73
N THR A 36 10.06 2.69 18.34
CA THR A 36 10.56 1.32 18.19
C THR A 36 9.74 0.56 17.15
N LEU A 37 8.41 0.68 17.22
CA LEU A 37 7.48 0.03 16.31
C LEU A 37 6.84 1.07 15.38
N TYR A 38 6.87 0.80 14.08
CA TYR A 38 6.11 1.55 13.08
C TYR A 38 4.94 0.70 12.59
N CYS A 39 3.72 1.22 12.66
CA CYS A 39 2.52 0.53 12.23
C CYS A 39 1.77 1.35 11.17
N GLU A 40 1.70 0.83 9.95
CA GLU A 40 0.88 1.42 8.88
C GLU A 40 -0.49 0.76 8.88
N VAL A 41 -1.49 1.43 9.49
CA VAL A 41 -2.82 0.83 9.79
C VAL A 41 -3.67 0.68 8.54
N PHE A 42 -3.53 1.63 7.60
CA PHE A 42 -4.22 1.68 6.31
C PHE A 42 -3.16 1.70 5.21
N ALA A 43 -2.56 0.54 4.92
CA ALA A 43 -1.39 0.46 4.04
C ALA A 43 -1.62 1.09 2.67
N GLY A 44 -2.72 0.75 2.00
CA GLY A 44 -2.94 1.12 0.61
C GLY A 44 -1.74 0.78 -0.27
N ALA A 45 -0.99 1.79 -0.71
CA ALA A 45 0.24 1.57 -1.48
C ALA A 45 1.50 1.42 -0.60
N GLY A 46 1.49 1.68 0.70
CA GLY A 46 2.67 1.53 1.55
C GLY A 46 3.75 2.59 1.31
N HIS A 47 3.41 3.76 0.74
CA HIS A 47 4.39 4.72 0.26
C HIS A 47 5.36 5.21 1.34
N VAL A 48 4.88 5.31 2.59
CA VAL A 48 5.71 5.73 3.72
C VAL A 48 6.58 4.56 4.19
N LEU A 49 6.04 3.36 4.42
CA LEU A 49 6.83 2.15 4.73
C LEU A 49 8.00 1.95 3.75
N PHE A 50 7.72 1.93 2.44
CA PHE A 50 8.75 1.74 1.42
C PHE A 50 9.70 2.95 1.31
N GLY A 51 9.17 4.15 1.59
CA GLY A 51 9.88 5.42 1.49
C GLY A 51 10.79 5.74 2.68
N LYS A 52 10.61 5.11 3.84
CA LYS A 52 11.41 5.38 5.03
C LYS A 52 12.53 4.35 5.26
N PRO A 53 13.58 4.70 6.02
CA PRO A 53 14.50 3.71 6.60
C PRO A 53 13.73 2.67 7.44
N PRO A 54 14.13 1.38 7.43
CA PRO A 54 13.49 0.37 8.25
C PRO A 54 13.53 0.69 9.76
N SER A 55 12.41 0.49 10.45
CA SER A 55 12.34 0.57 11.92
C SER A 55 12.76 -0.76 12.55
N LYS A 56 12.98 -0.78 13.88
CA LYS A 56 13.29 -2.02 14.59
C LYS A 56 12.17 -3.05 14.47
N VAL A 57 10.92 -2.58 14.56
CA VAL A 57 9.72 -3.39 14.34
C VAL A 57 8.81 -2.65 13.38
N GLU A 58 8.25 -3.36 12.40
CA GLU A 58 7.34 -2.79 11.40
C GLU A 58 6.13 -3.68 11.19
N VAL A 59 4.96 -3.06 11.13
CA VAL A 59 3.67 -3.69 10.84
C VAL A 59 3.04 -2.97 9.65
N LEU A 60 2.58 -3.74 8.66
CA LEU A 60 1.75 -3.28 7.55
C LEU A 60 0.38 -3.94 7.68
N ASN A 61 -0.68 -3.14 7.78
CA ASN A 61 -2.05 -3.61 7.89
C ASN A 61 -2.93 -2.96 6.82
N ASP A 62 -3.90 -3.72 6.30
CA ASP A 62 -5.01 -3.19 5.51
C ASP A 62 -6.19 -4.14 5.60
N ILE A 63 -7.40 -3.62 5.39
CA ILE A 63 -8.61 -4.43 5.33
C ILE A 63 -8.76 -5.13 3.95
N ASP A 64 -8.11 -4.61 2.91
CA ASP A 64 -8.14 -5.20 1.57
C ASP A 64 -7.38 -6.53 1.52
N ASN A 65 -8.14 -7.63 1.55
CA ASN A 65 -7.62 -8.99 1.48
C ASN A 65 -6.78 -9.26 0.23
N CYS A 66 -7.11 -8.65 -0.92
CA CYS A 66 -6.35 -8.86 -2.16
C CYS A 66 -4.98 -8.18 -2.08
N LEU A 67 -4.94 -6.96 -1.51
CA LEU A 67 -3.70 -6.24 -1.24
C LEU A 67 -2.79 -7.03 -0.27
N ILE A 68 -3.36 -7.51 0.84
CA ILE A 68 -2.58 -8.27 1.82
C ILE A 68 -2.13 -9.61 1.25
N ASN A 69 -2.98 -10.33 0.53
CA ASN A 69 -2.59 -11.55 -0.18
C ASN A 69 -1.40 -11.29 -1.12
N PHE A 70 -1.41 -10.20 -1.89
CA PHE A 70 -0.30 -9.83 -2.77
C PHE A 70 1.02 -9.66 -2.00
N PHE A 71 1.03 -8.93 -0.89
CA PHE A 71 2.25 -8.76 -0.09
C PHE A 71 2.70 -10.08 0.58
N GLN A 72 1.77 -10.92 1.04
CA GLN A 72 2.10 -12.25 1.58
C GLN A 72 2.71 -13.17 0.51
N VAL A 73 2.17 -13.16 -0.71
CA VAL A 73 2.72 -13.89 -1.87
C VAL A 73 4.13 -13.40 -2.19
N ILE A 74 4.37 -12.08 -2.23
CA ILE A 74 5.71 -11.52 -2.44
C ILE A 74 6.69 -11.97 -1.36
N LYS A 75 6.28 -11.96 -0.08
CA LYS A 75 7.17 -12.32 1.03
C LYS A 75 7.61 -13.79 0.98
N ASN A 76 6.79 -14.68 0.42
CA ASN A 76 7.12 -16.09 0.24
C ASN A 76 7.92 -16.31 -1.05
N GLN A 77 9.13 -16.89 -0.95
CA GLN A 77 10.03 -17.06 -2.09
C GLN A 77 9.46 -17.90 -3.23
N GLU A 78 8.87 -19.06 -2.94
CA GLU A 78 8.32 -19.95 -3.96
C GLU A 78 7.12 -19.31 -4.68
N LYS A 79 6.19 -18.74 -3.90
CA LYS A 79 5.00 -18.08 -4.44
C LYS A 79 5.37 -16.85 -5.26
N ARG A 80 6.34 -16.06 -4.80
CA ARG A 80 6.85 -14.88 -5.51
C ARG A 80 7.47 -15.26 -6.84
N GLN A 81 8.29 -16.31 -6.89
CA GLN A 81 8.93 -16.73 -8.15
C GLN A 81 7.88 -17.10 -9.20
N ARG A 82 6.86 -17.87 -8.80
CA ARG A 82 5.72 -18.21 -9.67
C ARG A 82 4.91 -16.99 -10.09
N LEU A 83 4.70 -16.03 -9.20
CA LEU A 83 4.04 -14.76 -9.49
C LEU A 83 4.83 -13.95 -10.54
N ILE A 84 6.15 -13.80 -10.36
CA ILE A 84 7.04 -13.08 -11.27
C ILE A 84 7.01 -13.72 -12.65
N GLU A 85 7.21 -15.04 -12.72
CA GLU A 85 7.17 -15.80 -13.98
C GLU A 85 5.84 -15.60 -14.71
N THR A 86 4.72 -15.72 -14.00
CA THR A 86 3.39 -15.52 -14.58
C THR A 86 3.26 -14.09 -15.14
N LEU A 87 3.56 -13.08 -14.34
CA LEU A 87 3.44 -11.66 -14.75
C LEU A 87 4.37 -11.30 -15.90
N GLN A 88 5.58 -11.88 -15.94
CA GLN A 88 6.58 -11.61 -16.98
C GLN A 88 6.07 -11.99 -18.37
N TYR A 89 5.34 -13.09 -18.48
CA TYR A 89 4.81 -13.58 -19.76
C TYR A 89 3.35 -13.18 -20.03
N MET A 90 2.63 -12.62 -19.05
CA MET A 90 1.30 -12.05 -19.31
C MET A 90 1.38 -10.95 -20.38
N PRO A 91 0.52 -10.98 -21.42
CA PRO A 91 0.48 -9.94 -22.43
C PRO A 91 -0.07 -8.64 -21.85
N TYR A 92 0.53 -7.51 -22.24
CA TYR A 92 -0.03 -6.19 -21.96
C TYR A 92 -1.16 -5.90 -22.96
N SER A 93 -2.36 -6.43 -22.69
CA SER A 93 -3.46 -6.50 -23.65
C SER A 93 -4.75 -5.97 -23.05
N ARG A 94 -5.45 -5.13 -23.82
CA ARG A 94 -6.78 -4.61 -23.44
C ARG A 94 -7.78 -5.75 -23.30
N GLN A 95 -7.74 -6.75 -24.19
CA GLN A 95 -8.66 -7.88 -24.15
C GLN A 95 -8.48 -8.67 -22.86
N LEU A 96 -7.25 -9.09 -22.55
CA LEU A 96 -6.95 -9.81 -21.32
C LEU A 96 -7.34 -9.00 -20.07
N TRP A 97 -7.05 -7.69 -20.08
CA TRP A 97 -7.49 -6.81 -19.00
C TRP A 97 -9.00 -6.76 -18.83
N GLN A 98 -9.77 -6.70 -19.93
CA GLN A 98 -11.23 -6.72 -19.88
C GLN A 98 -11.75 -8.05 -19.33
N GLU A 99 -11.21 -9.18 -19.78
CA GLU A 99 -11.57 -10.52 -19.30
C GLU A 99 -11.32 -10.67 -17.79
N ILE A 100 -10.14 -10.29 -17.31
CA ILE A 100 -9.81 -10.33 -15.87
C ILE A 100 -10.71 -9.36 -15.08
N ARG A 101 -10.93 -8.15 -15.60
CA ARG A 101 -11.73 -7.12 -14.90
C ARG A 101 -13.19 -7.53 -14.77
N SER A 102 -13.80 -8.12 -15.82
CA SER A 102 -15.18 -8.58 -15.78
C SER A 102 -15.36 -9.65 -14.70
N ARG A 103 -14.51 -10.69 -14.71
CA ARG A 103 -14.53 -11.73 -13.67
C ARG A 103 -14.36 -11.16 -12.27
N TRP A 104 -13.40 -10.24 -12.09
CA TRP A 104 -13.18 -9.57 -10.81
C TRP A 104 -14.41 -8.78 -10.33
N LYS A 105 -15.08 -8.03 -11.21
CA LYS A 105 -16.29 -7.27 -10.86
C LYS A 105 -17.47 -8.17 -10.49
N GLU A 106 -17.57 -9.33 -11.12
CA GLU A 106 -18.54 -10.39 -10.81
C GLU A 106 -18.22 -11.14 -9.51
N GLY A 107 -17.07 -10.87 -8.88
CA GLY A 107 -16.62 -11.60 -7.70
C GLY A 107 -16.05 -12.99 -8.01
N ASN A 108 -15.86 -13.32 -9.29
CA ASN A 108 -15.20 -14.53 -9.74
C ASN A 108 -13.68 -14.37 -9.66
N ILE A 109 -13.18 -14.42 -8.42
CA ILE A 109 -11.76 -14.29 -8.08
C ILE A 109 -11.20 -15.70 -7.85
N SER A 110 -9.98 -15.96 -8.33
CA SER A 110 -9.34 -17.26 -8.08
C SER A 110 -9.15 -17.51 -6.58
N GLY A 111 -9.37 -18.76 -6.17
CA GLY A 111 -9.04 -19.24 -4.83
C GLY A 111 -7.55 -19.56 -4.65
N ASP A 112 -6.76 -19.63 -5.74
CA ASP A 112 -5.31 -19.75 -5.64
C ASP A 112 -4.70 -18.39 -5.26
N PRO A 113 -3.98 -18.28 -4.12
CA PRO A 113 -3.34 -17.04 -3.68
C PRO A 113 -2.45 -16.39 -4.75
N ILE A 114 -1.72 -17.21 -5.53
CA ILE A 114 -0.77 -16.70 -6.54
C ILE A 114 -1.55 -16.11 -7.72
N GLU A 115 -2.52 -16.85 -8.25
CA GLU A 115 -3.35 -16.35 -9.35
C GLU A 115 -4.15 -15.10 -8.93
N GLN A 116 -4.71 -15.08 -7.71
CA GLN A 116 -5.41 -13.92 -7.18
C GLN A 116 -4.49 -12.69 -7.11
N ALA A 117 -3.29 -12.84 -6.54
CA ALA A 117 -2.29 -11.78 -6.47
C ALA A 117 -1.88 -11.30 -7.87
N CYS A 118 -1.72 -12.23 -8.82
CA CYS A 118 -1.36 -11.94 -10.20
C CYS A 118 -2.44 -11.11 -10.91
N GLN A 119 -3.70 -11.55 -10.84
CA GLN A 119 -4.84 -10.85 -11.46
C GLN A 119 -5.05 -9.46 -10.86
N TRP A 120 -5.04 -9.36 -9.52
CA TRP A 120 -5.18 -8.08 -8.82
C TRP A 120 -4.05 -7.10 -9.18
N PHE A 121 -2.81 -7.56 -9.13
CA PHE A 121 -1.65 -6.71 -9.45
C PHE A 121 -1.63 -6.31 -10.92
N TYR A 122 -1.97 -7.22 -11.84
CA TYR A 122 -2.12 -6.91 -13.25
C TYR A 122 -3.16 -5.81 -13.45
N LEU A 123 -4.37 -5.94 -12.88
CA LEU A 123 -5.39 -4.89 -12.97
C LEU A 123 -4.89 -3.56 -12.39
N ASN A 124 -4.27 -3.56 -11.21
CA ASN A 124 -3.75 -2.35 -10.58
C ASN A 124 -2.72 -1.63 -11.46
N ARG A 125 -1.76 -2.36 -12.05
CA ARG A 125 -0.66 -1.76 -12.80
C ARG A 125 -1.00 -1.43 -14.24
N THR A 126 -1.99 -2.10 -14.82
CA THR A 126 -2.44 -1.85 -16.20
C THR A 126 -3.68 -0.97 -16.28
N CYS A 127 -4.23 -0.52 -15.13
CA CYS A 127 -5.28 0.47 -15.09
C CYS A 127 -4.72 1.88 -14.86
N PHE A 128 -5.37 2.89 -15.44
CA PHE A 128 -5.02 4.29 -15.21
C PHE A 128 -5.12 4.63 -13.72
N SER A 129 -4.02 5.14 -13.16
CA SER A 129 -3.88 5.50 -11.73
C SER A 129 -4.15 4.37 -10.72
N GLY A 130 -4.24 3.11 -11.17
CA GLY A 130 -4.59 1.98 -10.31
C GLY A 130 -6.07 1.91 -9.90
N ASP A 131 -6.95 2.71 -10.51
CA ASP A 131 -8.40 2.69 -10.21
C ASP A 131 -9.07 1.51 -10.91
N MET A 132 -9.03 0.33 -10.28
CA MET A 132 -9.59 -0.89 -10.86
C MET A 132 -11.12 -0.84 -11.02
N LEU A 133 -11.81 0.01 -10.26
CA LEU A 133 -13.27 0.12 -10.28
C LEU A 133 -13.77 0.96 -11.46
N ARG A 134 -13.16 2.11 -11.70
CA ARG A 134 -13.62 3.13 -12.66
C ARG A 134 -12.62 3.43 -13.76
N GLY A 135 -11.33 3.28 -13.47
CA GLY A 135 -10.26 3.55 -14.43
C GLY A 135 -10.34 2.68 -15.68
N GLY A 136 -9.75 3.17 -16.77
CA GLY A 136 -9.60 2.42 -18.02
C GLY A 136 -8.23 1.74 -18.12
N PHE A 137 -8.11 0.78 -19.05
CA PHE A 137 -6.82 0.22 -19.45
C PHE A 137 -5.85 1.32 -19.87
N ALA A 138 -4.65 1.33 -19.26
CA ALA A 138 -3.64 2.34 -19.49
C ALA A 138 -2.95 2.08 -20.84
N VAL A 139 -3.11 3.01 -21.78
CA VAL A 139 -2.51 2.91 -23.11
C VAL A 139 -1.21 3.70 -23.22
N PRO A 140 -0.27 3.26 -24.06
CA PRO A 140 0.83 4.10 -24.52
C PRO A 140 0.30 5.41 -25.12
N SER A 141 1.04 6.50 -24.89
CA SER A 141 0.70 7.83 -25.39
C SER A 141 1.79 8.36 -26.32
N VAL A 142 1.40 9.13 -27.33
CA VAL A 142 2.31 9.88 -28.21
C VAL A 142 3.15 10.92 -27.46
N THR A 143 2.75 11.27 -26.24
CA THR A 143 3.51 12.16 -25.33
C THR A 143 4.70 11.46 -24.65
N GLY A 144 4.98 10.19 -24.97
CA GLY A 144 6.10 9.42 -24.44
C GLY A 144 5.79 8.59 -23.19
N ARG A 145 4.55 8.66 -22.65
CA ARG A 145 4.13 7.78 -21.55
C ARG A 145 4.05 6.33 -22.03
N ASN A 146 4.86 5.46 -21.43
CA ASN A 146 4.89 4.03 -21.73
C ASN A 146 4.49 3.20 -20.49
N PRO A 147 3.19 2.88 -20.31
CA PRO A 147 2.74 2.09 -19.16
C PRO A 147 3.14 0.61 -19.27
N VAL A 148 3.49 0.13 -20.47
CA VAL A 148 4.04 -1.23 -20.67
C VAL A 148 5.40 -1.34 -20.00
N GLN A 149 6.30 -0.39 -20.29
CA GLN A 149 7.62 -0.35 -19.64
C GLN A 149 7.49 -0.17 -18.13
N SER A 150 6.58 0.70 -17.68
CA SER A 150 6.31 0.89 -16.24
C SER A 150 5.80 -0.38 -15.55
N PHE A 151 5.04 -1.22 -16.26
CA PHE A 151 4.61 -2.52 -15.76
C PHE A 151 5.77 -3.53 -15.69
N ARG A 152 6.63 -3.60 -16.72
CA ARG A 152 7.81 -4.49 -16.70
C ARG A 152 8.80 -4.10 -15.60
N ASN A 153 9.14 -2.83 -15.50
CA ASN A 153 10.07 -2.33 -14.47
C ASN A 153 9.63 -2.66 -13.04
N VAL A 154 8.32 -2.66 -12.76
CA VAL A 154 7.86 -2.99 -11.41
C VAL A 154 7.95 -4.49 -11.13
N ILE A 155 7.72 -5.35 -12.13
CA ILE A 155 7.90 -6.79 -12.00
C ILE A 155 9.36 -7.11 -11.67
N ASP A 156 10.29 -6.48 -12.38
CA ASP A 156 11.74 -6.62 -12.18
C ASP A 156 12.18 -6.18 -10.76
N SER A 157 11.37 -5.34 -10.10
CA SER A 157 11.65 -4.85 -8.74
C SER A 157 11.05 -5.70 -7.62
N LEU A 158 10.25 -6.73 -7.92
CA LEU A 158 9.52 -7.50 -6.89
C LEU A 158 10.44 -8.26 -5.92
N GLU A 159 11.63 -8.68 -6.35
CA GLU A 159 12.64 -9.24 -5.44
C GLU A 159 13.13 -8.20 -4.41
N MET A 160 13.34 -6.95 -4.84
CA MET A 160 13.69 -5.87 -3.93
C MET A 160 12.55 -5.53 -2.95
N VAL A 161 11.30 -5.57 -3.44
CA VAL A 161 10.10 -5.42 -2.58
C VAL A 161 10.12 -6.48 -1.48
N ALA A 162 10.34 -7.75 -1.85
CA ALA A 162 10.41 -8.86 -0.90
C ALA A 162 11.53 -8.66 0.13
N GLY A 163 12.70 -8.20 -0.30
CA GLY A 163 13.81 -7.83 0.57
C GLY A 163 13.41 -6.76 1.60
N ARG A 164 12.70 -5.71 1.16
CA ARG A 164 12.21 -4.64 2.04
C ARG A 164 11.14 -5.13 3.03
N LEU A 165 10.30 -6.08 2.63
CA LEU A 165 9.23 -6.66 3.46
C LEU A 165 9.69 -7.79 4.38
N ARG A 166 10.95 -8.25 4.26
CA ARG A 166 11.46 -9.44 4.98
C ARG A 166 11.17 -9.38 6.48
N ASN A 167 11.39 -8.22 7.11
CA ASN A 167 11.22 -8.00 8.54
C ASN A 167 9.92 -7.26 8.90
N VAL A 168 8.99 -7.13 7.95
CA VAL A 168 7.70 -6.47 8.16
C VAL A 168 6.66 -7.52 8.52
N CYS A 169 5.96 -7.33 9.64
CA CYS A 169 4.76 -8.07 9.99
C CYS A 169 3.62 -7.61 9.07
N ILE A 170 2.89 -8.55 8.47
CA ILE A 170 1.77 -8.25 7.57
C ILE A 170 0.49 -8.73 8.25
N GLU A 171 -0.42 -7.80 8.51
CA GLU A 171 -1.72 -8.02 9.14
C GLU A 171 -2.85 -7.71 8.17
N ASN A 172 -4.01 -8.32 8.42
CA ASN A 172 -5.24 -8.09 7.67
C ASN A 172 -6.40 -7.97 8.64
N LEU A 173 -6.40 -6.87 9.39
CA LEU A 173 -7.32 -6.63 10.49
C LEU A 173 -8.15 -5.37 10.25
N PRO A 174 -9.36 -5.31 10.82
CA PRO A 174 -10.04 -4.03 11.04
C PRO A 174 -9.11 -3.06 11.78
N PHE A 175 -9.14 -1.79 11.38
CA PHE A 175 -8.22 -0.77 11.91
C PHE A 175 -8.22 -0.69 13.44
N ALA A 176 -9.40 -0.84 14.06
CA ALA A 176 -9.56 -0.77 15.50
C ALA A 176 -8.80 -1.89 16.22
N GLU A 177 -8.88 -3.12 15.70
CA GLU A 177 -8.16 -4.27 16.25
C GLU A 177 -6.64 -4.12 16.05
N CYS A 178 -6.23 -3.61 14.88
CA CYS A 178 -4.82 -3.34 14.59
C CYS A 178 -4.24 -2.33 15.59
N ILE A 179 -4.91 -1.18 15.78
CA ILE A 179 -4.47 -0.15 16.72
C ILE A 179 -4.38 -0.71 18.13
N GLN A 180 -5.43 -1.39 18.61
CA GLN A 180 -5.44 -1.97 19.96
C GLN A 180 -4.34 -3.01 20.18
N ARG A 181 -4.05 -3.83 19.17
CA ARG A 181 -3.05 -4.90 19.26
C ARG A 181 -1.63 -4.37 19.42
N TYR A 182 -1.32 -3.26 18.76
CA TYR A 182 0.03 -2.70 18.73
C TYR A 182 0.20 -1.46 19.61
N ASP A 183 -0.82 -1.06 20.38
CA ASP A 183 -0.78 0.13 21.22
C ASP A 183 0.25 0.03 22.36
N SER A 184 1.29 0.84 22.26
CA SER A 184 2.36 0.99 23.25
C SER A 184 2.96 2.40 23.17
N GLU A 185 3.67 2.81 24.22
CA GLU A 185 4.31 4.13 24.26
C GLU A 185 5.36 4.34 23.15
N ASP A 186 5.96 3.25 22.65
CA ASP A 186 7.00 3.26 21.62
C ASP A 186 6.48 2.93 20.20
N THR A 187 5.16 2.95 20.00
CA THR A 187 4.53 2.71 18.71
C THR A 187 4.18 4.02 18.01
N LEU A 188 4.67 4.16 16.78
CA LEU A 188 4.19 5.16 15.84
C LEU A 188 3.17 4.53 14.90
N PHE A 189 1.92 4.98 14.99
CA PHE A 189 0.89 4.67 14.01
C PHE A 189 0.90 5.70 12.87
N PHE A 190 0.92 5.24 11.63
CA PHE A 190 0.65 6.05 10.44
C PHE A 190 -0.79 5.79 9.97
N ILE A 191 -1.60 6.85 9.85
CA ILE A 191 -3.06 6.76 9.75
C ILE A 191 -3.55 7.45 8.49
N ASP A 192 -3.61 6.73 7.37
CA ASP A 192 -4.12 7.26 6.09
C ASP A 192 -5.45 6.59 5.68
N PRO A 193 -6.57 6.83 6.40
CA PRO A 193 -7.85 6.21 6.09
C PRO A 193 -8.42 6.75 4.77
N PRO A 194 -9.39 6.04 4.15
CA PRO A 194 -10.17 6.59 3.04
C PRO A 194 -10.79 7.95 3.43
N TYR A 195 -10.65 8.97 2.58
CA TYR A 195 -11.20 10.30 2.88
C TYR A 195 -12.74 10.33 2.76
N LEU A 196 -13.38 11.14 3.61
CA LEU A 196 -14.82 11.43 3.53
C LEU A 196 -15.20 11.89 2.11
N GLY A 197 -16.28 11.32 1.56
CA GLY A 197 -16.73 11.61 0.19
C GLY A 197 -15.86 10.99 -0.92
N ALA A 198 -14.71 10.39 -0.58
CA ALA A 198 -13.83 9.71 -1.52
C ALA A 198 -13.99 8.17 -1.50
N GLY A 199 -14.82 7.60 -0.63
CA GLY A 199 -15.02 6.14 -0.46
C GLY A 199 -15.28 5.38 -1.77
N SER A 200 -15.86 6.09 -2.74
CA SER A 200 -16.14 5.60 -4.08
C SER A 200 -14.89 5.25 -4.93
N TYR A 201 -13.68 5.64 -4.50
CA TYR A 201 -12.39 5.21 -5.05
C TYR A 201 -11.74 4.01 -4.32
N TYR A 202 -12.21 3.67 -3.10
CA TYR A 202 -11.49 2.77 -2.20
C TYR A 202 -12.09 1.37 -2.08
N GLY A 203 -13.29 1.08 -2.61
CA GLY A 203 -13.84 -0.27 -2.63
C GLY A 203 -15.33 -0.37 -2.34
N LYS A 204 -15.82 -1.61 -2.21
CA LYS A 204 -17.20 -1.93 -1.81
C LYS A 204 -17.46 -1.67 -0.32
N GLU A 205 -16.41 -1.61 0.51
CA GLU A 205 -16.49 -1.23 1.92
C GLU A 205 -16.31 0.28 2.04
N ASN A 206 -17.42 0.99 2.24
CA ASN A 206 -17.37 2.42 2.50
C ASN A 206 -16.91 2.63 3.93
N PHE A 207 -15.70 3.16 4.11
CA PHE A 207 -15.29 3.75 5.38
C PHE A 207 -16.23 4.92 5.69
N THR A 208 -17.07 4.77 6.70
CA THR A 208 -18.18 5.69 6.97
C THR A 208 -17.72 6.88 7.80
N GLN A 209 -18.60 7.89 7.92
CA GLN A 209 -18.38 8.98 8.86
C GLN A 209 -18.29 8.48 10.31
N ASP A 210 -19.07 7.46 10.67
CA ASP A 210 -19.01 6.82 11.99
C ASP A 210 -17.67 6.10 12.20
N ASP A 211 -17.09 5.50 11.17
CA ASP A 211 -15.75 4.91 11.26
C ASP A 211 -14.66 5.98 11.48
N HIS A 212 -14.81 7.17 10.89
CA HIS A 212 -13.93 8.30 11.19
C HIS A 212 -14.06 8.76 12.65
N TYR A 213 -15.28 8.80 13.20
CA TYR A 213 -15.49 9.12 14.61
C TYR A 213 -14.83 8.07 15.51
N ARG A 214 -15.06 6.78 15.25
CA ARG A 214 -14.43 5.67 15.99
C ARG A 214 -12.91 5.71 15.91
N LEU A 215 -12.36 5.98 14.73
CA LEU A 215 -10.92 6.13 14.54
C LEU A 215 -10.37 7.30 15.36
N SER A 216 -11.05 8.45 15.33
CA SER A 216 -10.67 9.61 16.14
C SER A 216 -10.68 9.28 17.63
N GLU A 217 -11.74 8.66 18.14
CA GLU A 217 -11.85 8.25 19.55
C GLU A 217 -10.71 7.30 19.95
N LEU A 218 -10.38 6.32 19.13
CA LEU A 218 -9.27 5.41 19.41
C LEU A 218 -7.93 6.17 19.50
N LEU A 219 -7.65 7.07 18.56
CA LEU A 219 -6.38 7.81 18.49
C LEU A 219 -6.24 8.88 19.59
N HIS A 220 -7.33 9.31 20.20
CA HIS A 220 -7.27 10.12 21.42
C HIS A 220 -6.88 9.29 22.65
N ASN A 221 -7.10 7.98 22.62
CA ASN A 221 -6.91 7.08 23.76
C ASN A 221 -5.67 6.17 23.66
N ILE A 222 -4.92 6.21 22.56
CA ILE A 222 -3.65 5.45 22.44
C ILE A 222 -2.61 5.91 23.47
N LYS A 223 -1.73 4.99 23.85
CA LYS A 223 -0.57 5.29 24.70
C LYS A 223 0.39 6.20 23.94
N ARG A 224 1.03 7.13 24.66
CA ARG A 224 2.02 8.05 24.10
C ARG A 224 3.23 8.06 25.01
N SER A 225 4.43 7.94 24.45
CA SER A 225 5.64 8.22 25.21
C SER A 225 5.65 9.69 25.63
N CYS A 226 5.66 9.95 26.93
CA CYS A 226 5.79 11.29 27.52
C CYS A 226 7.23 11.84 27.43
N ASN A 227 7.98 11.51 26.38
CA ASN A 227 9.33 12.02 26.18
C ASN A 227 9.30 13.40 25.48
N GLY A 228 8.86 14.42 26.22
CA GLY A 228 9.27 15.82 26.05
C GLY A 228 8.76 16.61 24.84
N HIS A 229 8.03 16.00 23.91
CA HIS A 229 7.38 16.74 22.82
C HIS A 229 5.91 16.33 22.75
N THR A 230 5.03 17.16 23.30
CA THR A 230 3.58 17.09 23.09
C THR A 230 3.29 17.29 21.61
N LEU A 231 3.33 16.21 20.83
CA LEU A 231 2.85 16.16 19.45
C LEU A 231 1.33 15.98 19.49
N SER A 232 0.60 17.00 19.94
CA SER A 232 -0.86 17.05 19.86
C SER A 232 -1.39 17.38 18.46
N GLU A 233 -0.53 17.39 17.43
CA GLU A 233 -0.90 17.96 16.11
C GLU A 233 -0.61 17.06 14.90
N TRP A 234 -0.16 15.82 15.07
CA TRP A 234 0.19 14.97 13.91
C TRP A 234 -0.61 13.66 13.90
N LEU A 235 -1.90 13.81 13.62
CA LEU A 235 -2.62 12.82 12.81
C LEU A 235 -2.25 13.12 11.35
N ILE A 236 -1.42 12.28 10.74
CA ILE A 236 -1.24 12.27 9.28
C ILE A 236 -1.82 10.98 8.73
#